data_AF-A0A437LYX1-F1
#
_entry.id   AF-A0A437LYX1-F1
#
_cell.length_a   1.000
_cell.length_b   1.000
_cell.length_c   1.000
_cell.angle_alpha   90.00
_cell.angle_beta   90.00
_cell.angle_gamma   90.00
#
_symmetry.space_group_name_H-M   'P 1'
#
loop_
_entity.id
_entity.type
_entity.pdbx_description
1 polymer ?
#
loop_
_entity_poly.entity_id
_entity_poly.type
_entity_poly.pdbx_seq_one_letter_code
_entity_poly.pdbx_strand_id
1 'polypeptide(L)'
;MADDTLADAARALAAAFAGRMDLRDMDSVGDAVDRVLRQRLLSGYAQELEGQPPEASLRWMLERLATLEARLLTLQAAQWQGVPPPFVEQAGHAAPARSFEEILIPAEVRVLCDEVVSCEGFYSAERSGTGAPYRWLGPSTRAAIAVPRLKGPLEVRLHLFSAMVPHALERVRLSVGGGEWGAVTVAEEGGFTVLTSLVEPGDAQWAASMQLEIDAAQTDSPARHGSADQREMAFALSWVALKTMSD
;
A
#
# COMPACT_ATOMS: atom_id res chain seq x y z
N MET A 1 0.60 -34.57 -12.29
CA MET A 1 2.07 -34.53 -12.10
C MET A 1 2.74 -33.29 -12.69
N ALA A 2 2.10 -32.51 -13.58
CA ALA A 2 2.68 -31.26 -14.10
C ALA A 2 2.43 -30.03 -13.19
N ASP A 3 1.32 -29.99 -12.45
CA ASP A 3 0.99 -28.84 -11.59
C ASP A 3 1.97 -28.61 -10.43
N ASP A 4 2.56 -29.68 -9.88
CA ASP A 4 3.55 -29.56 -8.80
C ASP A 4 4.82 -28.82 -9.27
N THR A 5 5.21 -29.00 -10.54
CA THR A 5 6.45 -28.39 -11.07
C THR A 5 6.35 -26.87 -11.26
N LEU A 6 5.17 -26.35 -11.57
CA LEU A 6 4.95 -24.91 -11.79
C LEU A 6 4.82 -24.18 -10.46
N ALA A 7 4.15 -24.80 -9.48
CA ALA A 7 4.08 -24.29 -8.11
C ALA A 7 5.46 -24.30 -7.42
N ASP A 8 6.29 -25.31 -7.68
CA ASP A 8 7.67 -25.39 -7.18
C ASP A 8 8.58 -24.36 -7.86
N ALA A 9 8.42 -24.12 -9.17
CA ALA A 9 9.15 -23.08 -9.89
C ALA A 9 8.78 -21.67 -9.38
N ALA A 10 7.50 -21.40 -9.13
CA ALA A 10 7.05 -20.14 -8.53
C ALA A 10 7.61 -19.95 -7.10
N ARG A 11 7.64 -21.01 -6.29
CA ARG A 11 8.25 -20.99 -4.95
C ARG A 11 9.76 -20.75 -5.00
N ALA A 12 10.47 -21.38 -5.93
CA ALA A 12 11.91 -21.18 -6.12
C ALA A 12 12.23 -19.75 -6.57
N LEU A 13 11.41 -19.17 -7.47
CA LEU A 13 11.54 -17.77 -7.90
C LEU A 13 11.31 -16.81 -6.72
N ALA A 14 10.24 -17.03 -5.94
CA ALA A 14 9.92 -16.22 -4.78
C ALA A 14 11.05 -16.27 -3.73
N ALA A 15 11.66 -17.44 -3.52
CA ALA A 15 12.82 -17.61 -2.65
C ALA A 15 14.08 -16.89 -3.18
N ALA A 16 14.36 -16.97 -4.49
CA ALA A 16 15.49 -16.29 -5.11
C ALA A 16 15.36 -14.75 -5.04
N PHE A 17 14.15 -14.22 -5.24
CA PHE A 17 13.86 -12.80 -5.05
C PHE A 17 13.95 -12.36 -3.59
N ALA A 18 13.48 -13.20 -2.66
CA ALA A 18 13.57 -12.91 -1.23
C ALA A 18 15.01 -12.86 -0.71
N GLY A 19 15.93 -13.63 -1.30
CA GLY A 19 17.35 -13.66 -0.92
C GLY A 19 18.22 -12.55 -1.54
N ARG A 20 17.75 -11.87 -2.59
CA ARG A 20 18.49 -10.77 -3.25
C ARG A 20 18.01 -9.37 -2.85
N MET A 21 16.79 -9.23 -2.31
CA MET A 21 16.28 -7.99 -1.71
C MET A 21 16.57 -7.97 -0.20
N ASP A 22 17.82 -8.15 0.19
CA ASP A 22 18.24 -7.92 1.57
C ASP A 22 18.56 -6.42 1.75
N LEU A 23 17.49 -5.61 1.71
CA LEU A 23 17.47 -4.21 2.14
C LEU A 23 16.92 -4.10 3.58
N ARG A 24 16.93 -5.21 4.32
CA ARG A 24 16.11 -5.45 5.52
C ARG A 24 16.56 -4.75 6.79
N ASP A 25 17.66 -3.99 6.75
CA ASP A 25 18.27 -3.50 7.99
C ASP A 25 17.81 -2.11 8.46
N MET A 26 16.92 -1.40 7.75
CA MET A 26 16.67 0.02 8.11
C MET A 26 15.23 0.51 8.23
N ASP A 27 14.18 -0.24 7.87
CA ASP A 27 12.81 0.31 8.04
C ASP A 27 11.70 -0.75 8.12
N SER A 28 11.16 -0.96 9.32
CA SER A 28 10.00 -1.86 9.53
C SER A 28 8.75 -1.38 8.78
N VAL A 29 8.71 -0.09 8.44
CA VAL A 29 7.68 0.53 7.60
C VAL A 29 7.77 0.05 6.15
N GLY A 30 8.99 -0.19 5.65
CA GLY A 30 9.24 -0.66 4.28
C GLY A 30 8.73 -2.08 4.04
N ASP A 31 8.85 -2.96 5.03
CA ASP A 31 8.50 -4.38 4.92
C ASP A 31 7.00 -4.64 4.67
N ALA A 32 6.13 -3.82 5.28
CA ALA A 32 4.68 -3.95 5.12
C ALA A 32 4.24 -3.56 3.71
N VAL A 33 4.74 -2.42 3.22
CA VAL A 33 4.47 -1.91 1.87
C VAL A 33 5.07 -2.85 0.83
N ASP A 34 6.31 -3.33 1.03
CA ASP A 34 6.94 -4.30 0.13
C ASP A 34 6.14 -5.60 0.05
N ARG A 35 5.60 -6.09 1.18
CA ARG A 35 4.76 -7.29 1.19
C ARG A 35 3.47 -7.10 0.38
N VAL A 36 2.79 -5.96 0.52
CA VAL A 36 1.56 -5.65 -0.23
C VAL A 36 1.86 -5.52 -1.73
N LEU A 37 2.93 -4.78 -2.08
CA LEU A 37 3.37 -4.63 -3.47
C LEU A 37 3.76 -5.99 -4.06
N ARG A 38 4.51 -6.81 -3.32
CA ARG A 38 4.90 -8.17 -3.72
C ARG A 38 3.69 -9.06 -3.93
N GLN A 39 2.72 -9.06 -3.01
CA GLN A 39 1.52 -9.89 -3.14
C GLN A 39 0.68 -9.48 -4.35
N ARG A 40 0.52 -8.17 -4.61
CA ARG A 40 -0.21 -7.66 -5.78
C ARG A 40 0.52 -8.00 -7.08
N LEU A 41 1.84 -7.86 -7.10
CA LEU A 41 2.68 -8.18 -8.26
C LEU A 41 2.65 -9.69 -8.58
N LEU A 42 2.74 -10.54 -7.55
CA LEU A 42 2.56 -11.98 -7.69
C LEU A 42 1.14 -12.36 -8.17
N SER A 43 0.12 -11.66 -7.68
CA SER A 43 -1.27 -11.88 -8.13
C SER A 43 -1.47 -11.48 -9.59
N GLY A 44 -0.86 -10.37 -10.03
CA GLY A 44 -0.86 -9.96 -11.43
C GLY A 44 -0.14 -10.98 -12.32
N TYR A 45 1.00 -11.50 -11.88
CA TYR A 45 1.70 -12.57 -12.60
C TYR A 45 0.88 -13.85 -12.69
N ALA A 46 0.19 -14.24 -11.60
CA ALA A 46 -0.70 -15.39 -11.63
C ALA A 46 -1.84 -15.22 -12.64
N GLN A 47 -2.43 -14.02 -12.74
CA GLN A 47 -3.47 -13.71 -13.73
C GLN A 47 -2.94 -13.72 -15.17
N GLU A 48 -1.75 -13.16 -15.42
CA GLU A 48 -1.15 -13.19 -16.76
C GLU A 48 -0.79 -14.60 -17.23
N LEU A 49 -0.40 -15.47 -16.29
CA LEU A 49 -0.07 -16.87 -16.55
C LEU A 49 -1.32 -17.77 -16.64
N GLU A 50 -2.48 -17.29 -16.21
CA GLU A 50 -3.72 -18.08 -16.20
C GLU A 50 -4.14 -18.45 -17.64
N GLY A 51 -4.33 -19.76 -17.88
CA GLY A 51 -4.72 -20.28 -19.19
C GLY A 51 -3.58 -20.37 -20.22
N GLN A 52 -2.35 -19.97 -19.89
CA GLN A 52 -1.20 -20.17 -20.77
C GLN A 52 -0.68 -21.63 -20.70
N PRO A 53 -0.20 -22.19 -21.83
CA PRO A 53 0.51 -23.46 -21.78
C PRO A 53 1.81 -23.35 -20.97
N PRO A 54 2.29 -24.43 -20.32
CA PRO A 54 3.45 -24.39 -19.43
C PRO A 54 4.72 -23.80 -20.08
N GLU A 55 4.95 -24.09 -21.36
CA GLU A 55 6.10 -23.59 -22.12
C GLU A 55 6.03 -22.08 -22.37
N ALA A 56 4.83 -21.54 -22.62
CA ALA A 56 4.63 -20.10 -22.78
C ALA A 56 4.77 -19.39 -21.43
N SER A 57 4.25 -19.98 -20.37
CA SER A 57 4.41 -19.49 -18.98
C SER A 57 5.89 -19.39 -18.58
N LEU A 58 6.66 -20.46 -18.84
CA LEU A 58 8.09 -20.49 -18.54
C LEU A 58 8.86 -19.44 -19.34
N ARG A 59 8.56 -19.31 -20.65
CA ARG A 59 9.18 -18.31 -21.51
C ARG A 59 8.89 -16.89 -21.03
N TRP A 60 7.63 -16.59 -20.74
CA TRP A 60 7.20 -15.31 -20.20
C TRP A 60 7.92 -14.98 -18.88
N MET A 61 8.04 -15.95 -17.97
CA MET A 61 8.76 -15.77 -16.70
C MET A 61 10.25 -15.49 -16.91
N LEU A 62 10.91 -16.21 -17.83
CA LEU A 62 12.34 -16.01 -18.14
C LEU A 62 12.59 -14.66 -18.80
N GLU A 63 11.74 -14.23 -19.74
CA GLU A 63 11.80 -12.90 -20.36
C GLU A 63 11.64 -11.80 -19.31
N ARG A 64 10.73 -12.02 -18.34
CA ARG A 64 10.50 -11.07 -17.25
C ARG A 64 11.68 -10.99 -16.28
N LEU A 65 12.26 -12.14 -15.91
CA LEU A 65 13.47 -12.21 -15.09
C LEU A 65 14.65 -11.50 -15.76
N ALA A 66 14.90 -11.77 -17.05
CA ALA A 66 15.98 -11.15 -17.80
C ALA A 66 15.81 -9.62 -17.86
N THR A 67 14.57 -9.14 -18.05
CA THR A 67 14.25 -7.71 -18.03
C THR A 67 14.54 -7.06 -16.67
N LEU A 68 14.17 -7.72 -15.58
CA LEU A 68 14.43 -7.23 -14.22
C LEU A 68 15.93 -7.20 -13.90
N GLU A 69 16.66 -8.24 -14.29
CA GLU A 69 18.12 -8.31 -14.10
C GLU A 69 18.86 -7.23 -14.88
N ALA A 70 18.49 -7.01 -16.15
CA ALA A 70 19.04 -5.93 -16.97
C ALA A 70 18.84 -4.55 -16.31
N ARG A 71 17.63 -4.29 -15.77
CA ARG A 71 17.32 -3.04 -15.07
C ARG A 71 18.10 -2.87 -13.78
N LEU A 72 18.24 -3.93 -12.98
CA LEU A 72 19.05 -3.90 -11.76
C LEU A 72 20.51 -3.55 -12.09
N LEU A 73 21.08 -4.15 -13.14
CA LEU A 73 22.42 -3.82 -13.61
C LEU A 73 22.53 -2.36 -14.06
N THR A 74 21.53 -1.82 -14.75
CA THR A 74 21.50 -0.39 -15.14
C THR A 74 21.47 0.53 -13.92
N LEU A 75 20.64 0.23 -12.92
CA LEU A 75 20.56 1.02 -11.69
C LEU A 75 21.86 0.94 -10.88
N GLN A 76 22.46 -0.24 -10.75
CA GLN A 76 23.76 -0.41 -10.09
C GLN A 76 24.87 0.37 -10.82
N ALA A 77 24.89 0.32 -12.15
CA ALA A 77 25.84 1.09 -12.95
C ALA A 77 25.66 2.62 -12.75
N ALA A 78 24.41 3.10 -12.71
CA ALA A 78 24.10 4.51 -12.43
C ALA A 78 24.54 4.95 -11.02
N GLN A 79 24.33 4.11 -10.02
CA GLN A 79 24.76 4.37 -8.64
C GLN A 79 26.28 4.44 -8.51
N TRP A 80 27.02 3.60 -9.23
CA TRP A 80 28.49 3.61 -9.20
C TRP A 80 29.12 4.78 -9.95
N GLN A 81 28.45 5.34 -10.96
CA GLN A 81 29.02 6.39 -11.80
C GLN A 81 28.70 7.82 -11.33
N GLY A 82 27.81 7.99 -10.32
CA GLY A 82 27.40 9.32 -9.82
C GLY A 82 26.70 10.20 -10.86
N VAL A 83 26.50 9.67 -12.07
CA VAL A 83 25.86 10.27 -13.23
C VAL A 83 25.07 9.12 -13.88
N PRO A 84 23.74 9.24 -14.06
CA PRO A 84 22.99 8.20 -14.74
C PRO A 84 23.54 8.05 -16.18
N PRO A 85 23.87 6.83 -16.64
CA PRO A 85 24.30 6.63 -18.01
C PRO A 85 23.17 7.05 -18.96
N PRO A 86 23.48 7.63 -20.12
CA PRO A 86 22.47 7.93 -21.12
C PRO A 86 21.78 6.61 -21.50
N PHE A 87 20.44 6.64 -21.51
CA PHE A 87 19.62 5.51 -21.91
C PHE A 87 20.07 5.06 -23.30
N VAL A 88 20.70 3.89 -23.40
CA VAL A 88 21.10 3.35 -24.70
C VAL A 88 19.83 2.86 -25.37
N GLU A 89 19.24 3.70 -26.20
CA GLU A 89 18.25 3.29 -27.20
C GLU A 89 18.91 2.18 -28.04
N GLN A 90 18.46 0.93 -27.83
CA GLN A 90 18.92 -0.20 -28.63
C GLN A 90 18.51 0.01 -30.09
N ALA A 91 19.45 0.48 -30.91
CA ALA A 91 19.33 0.49 -32.36
C ALA A 91 19.39 -0.96 -32.88
N GLY A 92 18.23 -1.54 -33.22
CA GLY A 92 18.18 -2.72 -34.08
C GLY A 92 16.98 -3.65 -33.91
N HIS A 93 15.91 -3.37 -34.67
CA HIS A 93 14.97 -4.37 -35.24
C HIS A 93 14.39 -5.45 -34.30
N ALA A 94 13.65 -5.00 -33.28
CA ALA A 94 12.48 -5.73 -32.80
C ALA A 94 11.27 -4.80 -32.96
N ALA A 95 10.12 -5.36 -33.36
CA ALA A 95 8.82 -4.66 -33.41
C ALA A 95 8.67 -3.75 -32.18
N PRO A 96 8.10 -2.54 -32.31
CA PRO A 96 8.13 -1.52 -31.26
C PRO A 96 7.80 -2.19 -29.94
N ALA A 97 8.83 -2.35 -29.10
CA ALA A 97 8.64 -2.73 -27.73
C ALA A 97 7.71 -1.65 -27.22
N ARG A 98 6.44 -2.00 -27.02
CA ARG A 98 5.48 -1.12 -26.34
C ARG A 98 6.27 -0.54 -25.18
N SER A 99 6.41 0.77 -25.17
CA SER A 99 7.05 1.50 -24.09
C SER A 99 6.33 1.11 -22.81
N PHE A 100 6.81 0.06 -22.14
CA PHE A 100 6.41 -0.29 -20.78
C PHE A 100 7.18 0.63 -19.82
N GLU A 101 7.17 1.93 -20.15
CA GLU A 101 7.28 3.04 -19.23
C GLU A 101 5.92 3.20 -18.58
N GLU A 102 5.73 2.42 -17.53
CA GLU A 102 4.92 2.77 -16.36
C GLU A 102 4.99 1.50 -15.53
N ILE A 103 5.76 1.53 -14.45
CA ILE A 103 5.27 0.83 -13.26
C ILE A 103 3.91 1.49 -13.05
N LEU A 104 2.84 0.85 -13.51
CA LEU A 104 1.48 1.36 -13.41
C LEU A 104 1.26 1.61 -11.92
N ILE A 105 1.50 2.85 -11.49
CA ILE A 105 1.17 3.30 -10.16
C ILE A 105 -0.34 3.11 -10.12
N PRO A 106 -0.86 2.19 -9.29
CA PRO A 106 -2.27 1.87 -9.35
C PRO A 106 -3.05 3.16 -9.13
N ALA A 107 -3.97 3.47 -10.04
CA ALA A 107 -4.85 4.62 -9.86
C ALA A 107 -5.66 4.51 -8.56
N GLU A 108 -5.82 3.28 -8.05
CA GLU A 108 -6.44 2.99 -6.77
C GLU A 108 -5.65 1.94 -5.97
N VAL A 109 -5.49 2.22 -4.68
CA VAL A 109 -4.82 1.37 -3.70
C VAL A 109 -5.72 1.22 -2.47
N ARG A 110 -5.83 0.00 -1.98
CA ARG A 110 -6.48 -0.30 -0.71
C ARG A 110 -5.48 -0.85 0.29
N VAL A 111 -5.45 -0.28 1.49
CA VAL A 111 -4.57 -0.67 2.60
C VAL A 111 -5.44 -1.14 3.76
N LEU A 112 -5.34 -2.43 4.12
CA LEU A 112 -6.07 -3.00 5.25
C LEU A 112 -5.39 -2.60 6.58
N CYS A 113 -6.19 -2.28 7.58
CA CYS A 113 -5.69 -1.97 8.93
C CYS A 113 -5.57 -3.26 9.77
N ASP A 114 -4.62 -4.11 9.39
CA ASP A 114 -4.33 -5.38 10.05
C ASP A 114 -3.04 -5.33 10.88
N GLU A 115 -2.54 -6.48 11.34
CA GLU A 115 -1.29 -6.56 12.12
C GLU A 115 -0.03 -6.20 11.33
N VAL A 116 -0.11 -6.22 9.99
CA VAL A 116 1.03 -6.03 9.12
C VAL A 116 1.23 -4.55 8.78
N VAL A 117 0.16 -3.76 8.73
CA VAL A 117 0.30 -2.33 8.42
C VAL A 117 1.09 -1.62 9.52
N SER A 118 2.10 -0.86 9.10
CA SER A 118 2.80 0.04 9.99
C SER A 118 1.93 1.26 10.25
N CYS A 119 1.62 1.49 11.52
CA CYS A 119 0.83 2.62 11.95
C CYS A 119 1.22 3.09 13.35
N GLU A 120 1.07 4.38 13.60
CA GLU A 120 1.28 5.03 14.88
C GLU A 120 -0.04 5.58 15.41
N GLY A 121 -0.24 5.58 16.73
CA GLY A 121 -1.48 6.09 17.33
C GLY A 121 -2.69 5.15 17.19
N PHE A 122 -2.45 3.86 17.00
CA PHE A 122 -3.47 2.81 16.99
C PHE A 122 -3.21 1.76 18.07
N TYR A 123 -4.28 1.16 18.56
CA TYR A 123 -4.22 -0.08 19.33
C TYR A 123 -3.97 -1.29 18.42
N SER A 124 -3.67 -2.45 19.04
CA SER A 124 -3.51 -3.74 18.35
C SER A 124 -4.71 -4.09 17.48
N ALA A 125 -4.50 -4.91 16.43
CA ALA A 125 -5.60 -5.25 15.54
C ALA A 125 -6.61 -6.14 16.24
N GLU A 126 -7.88 -5.87 15.98
CA GLU A 126 -9.01 -6.67 16.39
C GLU A 126 -9.71 -7.24 15.15
N ARG A 127 -10.67 -8.15 15.36
CA ARG A 127 -11.45 -8.76 14.28
C ARG A 127 -12.93 -8.58 14.53
N SER A 128 -13.66 -8.23 13.48
CA SER A 128 -15.12 -8.18 13.52
C SER A 128 -15.71 -9.59 13.67
N GLY A 129 -17.03 -9.67 13.87
CA GLY A 129 -17.74 -10.95 13.88
C GLY A 129 -17.63 -11.75 12.56
N THR A 130 -17.28 -11.08 11.45
CA THR A 130 -17.02 -11.73 10.15
C THR A 130 -15.54 -12.06 9.93
N GLY A 131 -14.67 -11.77 10.90
CA GLY A 131 -13.23 -12.02 10.85
C GLY A 131 -12.42 -10.92 10.15
N ALA A 132 -13.06 -9.86 9.65
CA ALA A 132 -12.37 -8.74 9.01
C ALA A 132 -11.57 -7.93 10.04
N PRO A 133 -10.30 -7.57 9.75
CA PRO A 133 -9.47 -6.83 10.69
C PRO A 133 -9.89 -5.36 10.79
N TYR A 134 -9.70 -4.77 11.96
CA TYR A 134 -9.76 -3.33 12.20
C TYR A 134 -8.81 -2.92 13.32
N ARG A 135 -8.47 -1.63 13.37
CA ARG A 135 -7.69 -1.03 14.46
C ARG A 135 -8.37 0.21 15.03
N TRP A 136 -8.43 0.29 16.36
CA TRP A 136 -8.90 1.49 17.04
C TRP A 136 -7.82 2.58 17.04
N LEU A 137 -8.18 3.77 16.59
CA LEU A 137 -7.36 4.97 16.75
C LEU A 137 -7.41 5.43 18.22
N GLY A 138 -6.24 5.58 18.84
CA GLY A 138 -6.06 5.99 20.24
C GLY A 138 -4.72 5.51 20.82
N PRO A 139 -4.29 5.98 22.01
CA PRO A 139 -5.00 6.87 22.94
C PRO A 139 -4.97 8.36 22.55
N SER A 140 -4.09 8.75 21.62
CA SER A 140 -4.01 10.13 21.11
C SER A 140 -5.11 10.39 20.08
N THR A 141 -5.45 11.66 19.86
CA THR A 141 -6.32 12.05 18.74
C THR A 141 -5.60 12.00 17.40
N ARG A 142 -4.28 11.88 17.39
CA ARG A 142 -3.46 11.79 16.17
C ARG A 142 -2.95 10.38 15.94
N ALA A 143 -3.00 9.97 14.68
CA ALA A 143 -2.47 8.71 14.23
C ALA A 143 -1.91 8.83 12.81
N ALA A 144 -1.11 7.85 12.42
CA ALA A 144 -0.51 7.81 11.09
C ALA A 144 -0.44 6.39 10.54
N ILE A 145 -0.57 6.26 9.22
CA ILE A 145 -0.54 4.99 8.50
C ILE A 145 0.42 5.13 7.31
N ALA A 146 1.30 4.15 7.13
CA ALA A 146 2.12 4.08 5.92
C ALA A 146 1.27 3.62 4.73
N VAL A 147 1.25 4.41 3.65
CA VAL A 147 0.52 4.12 2.42
C VAL A 147 1.47 4.17 1.22
N PRO A 148 1.21 3.41 0.13
CA PRO A 148 2.05 3.46 -1.07
C PRO A 148 2.09 4.85 -1.68
N ARG A 149 3.24 5.25 -2.20
CA ARG A 149 3.40 6.56 -2.84
C ARG A 149 2.55 6.67 -4.12
N LEU A 150 1.67 7.67 -4.16
CA LEU A 150 0.88 8.05 -5.34
C LEU A 150 1.26 9.47 -5.79
N LYS A 151 1.04 9.79 -7.07
CA LYS A 151 1.34 11.10 -7.64
C LYS A 151 0.05 11.88 -7.85
N GLY A 152 0.07 13.20 -7.60
CA GLY A 152 -1.06 14.10 -7.84
C GLY A 152 -2.05 14.20 -6.67
N PRO A 153 -3.11 15.01 -6.80
CA PRO A 153 -4.17 15.10 -5.81
C PRO A 153 -4.81 13.73 -5.58
N LEU A 154 -5.07 13.42 -4.31
CA LEU A 154 -5.60 12.12 -3.89
C LEU A 154 -6.98 12.28 -3.26
N GLU A 155 -7.89 11.41 -3.67
CA GLU A 155 -9.07 11.10 -2.87
C GLU A 155 -8.71 10.01 -1.87
N VAL A 156 -8.76 10.36 -0.59
CA VAL A 156 -8.53 9.44 0.53
C VAL A 156 -9.86 9.09 1.17
N ARG A 157 -10.12 7.80 1.32
CA ARG A 157 -11.36 7.26 1.89
C ARG A 157 -11.04 6.34 3.05
N LEU A 158 -11.46 6.73 4.25
CA LEU A 158 -11.36 5.92 5.46
C LEU A 158 -12.65 5.14 5.65
N HIS A 159 -12.60 3.81 5.64
CA HIS A 159 -13.76 2.97 5.93
C HIS A 159 -13.74 2.55 7.39
N LEU A 160 -14.70 3.07 8.15
CA LEU A 160 -14.80 2.88 9.59
C LEU A 160 -15.68 1.67 9.91
N PHE A 161 -15.18 0.80 10.77
CA PHE A 161 -15.97 -0.27 11.37
C PHE A 161 -16.94 0.25 12.43
N SER A 162 -16.49 1.21 13.24
CA SER A 162 -17.24 1.78 14.35
C SER A 162 -16.64 3.12 14.79
N ALA A 163 -17.42 3.95 15.46
CA ALA A 163 -16.98 5.22 16.03
C ALA A 163 -17.41 5.32 17.50
N MET A 164 -16.47 5.66 18.39
CA MET A 164 -16.75 5.93 19.79
C MET A 164 -17.49 7.26 19.97
N VAL A 165 -17.13 8.26 19.15
CA VAL A 165 -17.71 9.61 19.19
C VAL A 165 -18.25 9.98 17.81
N PRO A 166 -19.42 9.44 17.38
CA PRO A 166 -19.91 9.63 16.00
C PRO A 166 -20.07 11.10 15.58
N HIS A 167 -20.50 11.98 16.48
CA HIS A 167 -20.65 13.41 16.20
C HIS A 167 -19.32 14.16 16.03
N ALA A 168 -18.19 13.55 16.36
CA ALA A 168 -16.87 14.14 16.13
C ALA A 168 -16.32 13.87 14.73
N LEU A 169 -16.93 12.95 13.97
CA LEU A 169 -16.42 12.52 12.66
C LEU A 169 -16.34 13.67 11.64
N GLU A 170 -17.24 14.64 11.70
CA GLU A 170 -17.23 15.83 10.84
C GLU A 170 -16.06 16.77 11.10
N ARG A 171 -15.36 16.61 12.24
CA ARG A 171 -14.18 17.41 12.60
C ARG A 171 -12.86 16.71 12.29
N VAL A 172 -12.92 15.49 11.75
CA VAL A 172 -11.74 14.73 11.37
C VAL A 172 -11.03 15.43 10.22
N ARG A 173 -9.71 15.43 10.26
CA ARG A 173 -8.87 15.97 9.18
C ARG A 173 -7.83 14.95 8.77
N LEU A 174 -7.44 14.99 7.50
CA LEU A 174 -6.44 14.11 6.91
C LEU A 174 -5.32 14.91 6.26
N SER A 175 -4.08 14.43 6.34
CA SER A 175 -2.94 14.95 5.58
C SER A 175 -2.15 13.78 5.00
N VAL A 176 -1.52 13.97 3.84
CA VAL A 176 -0.69 12.95 3.20
C VAL A 176 0.70 13.52 2.94
N GLY A 177 1.74 12.81 3.37
CA GLY A 177 3.14 13.19 3.16
C GLY A 177 3.48 14.56 3.75
N GLY A 178 2.88 14.93 4.87
CA GLY A 178 3.06 16.24 5.51
C GLY A 178 2.45 17.41 4.72
N GLY A 179 1.50 17.14 3.81
CA GLY A 179 0.75 18.15 3.07
C GLY A 179 -0.26 18.91 3.93
N GLU A 180 -1.09 19.74 3.30
CA GLU A 180 -2.13 20.48 4.01
C GLU A 180 -3.21 19.54 4.59
N TRP A 181 -3.77 19.93 5.74
CA TRP A 181 -4.86 19.19 6.38
C TRP A 181 -6.18 19.43 5.64
N GLY A 182 -6.68 18.40 4.95
CA GLY A 182 -8.00 18.39 4.33
C GLY A 182 -9.10 18.02 5.33
N ALA A 183 -10.25 18.69 5.20
CA ALA A 183 -11.46 18.34 5.94
C ALA A 183 -12.16 17.14 5.29
N VAL A 184 -12.74 16.27 6.11
CA VAL A 184 -13.48 15.11 5.59
C VAL A 184 -14.95 15.43 5.35
N THR A 185 -15.55 14.71 4.40
CA THR A 185 -17.00 14.53 4.30
C THR A 185 -17.37 13.14 4.83
N VAL A 186 -18.52 13.05 5.51
CA VAL A 186 -19.01 11.80 6.10
C VAL A 186 -20.15 11.26 5.24
N ALA A 187 -20.07 9.99 4.86
CA ALA A 187 -21.12 9.29 4.12
C ALA A 187 -21.29 7.86 4.65
N GLU A 188 -22.41 7.23 4.30
CA GLU A 188 -22.67 5.82 4.57
C GLU A 188 -22.63 5.04 3.25
N GLU A 189 -21.75 4.04 3.17
CA GLU A 189 -21.57 3.23 1.97
C GLU A 189 -21.34 1.76 2.29
N GLY A 190 -22.20 0.89 1.74
CA GLY A 190 -22.05 -0.55 1.91
C GLY A 190 -22.11 -1.02 3.38
N GLY A 191 -22.78 -0.24 4.25
CA GLY A 191 -22.85 -0.51 5.69
C GLY A 191 -21.63 -0.04 6.49
N PHE A 192 -20.75 0.76 5.88
CA PHE A 192 -19.63 1.43 6.56
C PHE A 192 -19.87 2.93 6.58
N THR A 193 -19.51 3.57 7.69
CA THR A 193 -19.28 5.01 7.71
C THR A 193 -17.96 5.29 7.00
N VAL A 194 -17.99 6.14 5.97
CA VAL A 194 -16.83 6.49 5.14
C VAL A 194 -16.50 7.97 5.30
N LEU A 195 -15.24 8.25 5.65
CA LEU A 195 -14.70 9.60 5.67
C LEU A 195 -13.91 9.85 4.39
N THR A 196 -14.29 10.84 3.60
CA THR A 196 -13.63 11.16 2.33
C THR A 196 -12.98 12.52 2.37
N SER A 197 -11.72 12.65 1.96
CA SER A 197 -11.04 13.94 1.78
C SER A 197 -10.30 13.96 0.45
N LEU A 198 -10.32 15.11 -0.21
CA LEU A 198 -9.38 15.43 -1.29
C LEU A 198 -8.17 16.11 -0.66
N VAL A 199 -6.97 15.58 -0.89
CA VAL A 199 -5.73 16.09 -0.31
C VAL A 199 -4.62 16.12 -1.35
N GLU A 200 -3.76 17.13 -1.27
CA GLU A 200 -2.53 17.18 -2.04
C GLU A 200 -1.39 16.57 -1.22
N PRO A 201 -0.67 15.56 -1.74
CA PRO A 201 0.50 15.01 -1.06
C PRO A 201 1.59 16.08 -0.88
N GLY A 202 2.11 16.21 0.34
CA GLY A 202 3.25 17.06 0.64
C GLY A 202 4.61 16.46 0.23
N ASP A 203 5.68 17.16 0.57
CA ASP A 203 7.06 16.79 0.20
C ASP A 203 7.70 15.74 1.13
N ALA A 204 7.10 15.47 2.30
CA ALA A 204 7.61 14.48 3.24
C ALA A 204 7.28 13.07 2.74
N GLN A 205 8.13 12.56 1.86
CA GLN A 205 7.97 11.29 1.17
C GLN A 205 9.18 10.38 1.45
N TRP A 206 8.92 9.12 1.76
CA TRP A 206 9.95 8.07 1.76
C TRP A 206 10.06 7.45 0.36
N ALA A 207 11.12 6.67 0.13
CA ALA A 207 11.47 6.18 -1.20
C ALA A 207 10.30 5.47 -1.94
N ALA A 208 9.46 4.71 -1.21
CA ALA A 208 8.34 3.94 -1.79
C ALA A 208 6.97 4.16 -1.10
N SER A 209 6.91 4.94 -0.03
CA SER A 209 5.71 5.16 0.78
C SER A 209 5.59 6.62 1.19
N MET A 210 4.38 6.99 1.60
CA MET A 210 4.06 8.26 2.23
C MET A 210 3.26 7.99 3.51
N GLN A 211 3.24 8.97 4.41
CA GLN A 211 2.48 8.89 5.64
C GLN A 211 1.10 9.52 5.43
N LEU A 212 0.03 8.74 5.68
CA LEU A 212 -1.30 9.29 5.85
C LEU A 212 -1.49 9.63 7.33
N GLU A 213 -1.57 10.92 7.63
CA GLU A 213 -1.83 11.44 8.97
C GLU A 213 -3.33 11.67 9.17
N ILE A 214 -3.80 11.34 10.36
CA ILE A 214 -5.20 11.39 10.75
C ILE A 214 -5.30 12.16 12.06
N ASP A 215 -6.11 13.22 12.09
CA ASP A 215 -6.51 13.93 13.30
C ASP A 215 -7.98 13.66 13.56
N ALA A 216 -8.27 12.83 14.56
CA ALA A 216 -9.61 12.42 14.93
C ALA A 216 -10.40 13.50 15.69
N ALA A 217 -9.76 14.63 16.03
CA ALA A 217 -10.27 15.72 16.86
C ALA A 217 -10.62 15.36 18.32
N GLN A 218 -11.16 14.17 18.57
CA GLN A 218 -11.61 13.74 19.88
C GLN A 218 -11.48 12.21 20.06
N THR A 219 -11.07 11.80 21.25
CA THR A 219 -11.17 10.43 21.76
C THR A 219 -12.12 10.40 22.95
N ASP A 220 -12.71 9.23 23.22
CA ASP A 220 -13.49 8.98 24.42
C ASP A 220 -13.31 7.53 24.87
N SER A 221 -13.68 7.22 26.11
CA SER A 221 -13.52 5.89 26.68
C SER A 221 -14.87 5.21 26.91
N PRO A 222 -15.04 3.93 26.51
CA PRO A 222 -16.21 3.14 26.88
C PRO A 222 -16.50 3.14 28.37
N ALA A 223 -15.48 3.28 29.23
CA ALA A 223 -15.64 3.34 30.68
C ALA A 223 -16.51 4.52 31.14
N ARG A 224 -16.50 5.64 30.42
CA ARG A 224 -17.38 6.79 30.71
C ARG A 224 -18.85 6.49 30.43
N HIS A 225 -19.11 5.43 29.68
CA HIS A 225 -20.43 4.92 29.31
C HIS A 225 -20.79 3.61 30.05
N GLY A 226 -20.06 3.27 31.11
CA GLY A 226 -20.34 2.11 31.97
C GLY A 226 -19.71 0.79 31.54
N SER A 227 -18.82 0.78 30.55
CA SER A 227 -18.02 -0.39 30.19
C SER A 227 -16.81 -0.57 31.14
N ALA A 228 -16.22 -1.77 31.16
CA ALA A 228 -14.94 -2.01 31.84
C ALA A 228 -13.71 -1.59 31.00
N ASP A 229 -13.90 -1.38 29.68
CA ASP A 229 -12.82 -0.99 28.77
C ASP A 229 -12.43 0.49 28.98
N GLN A 230 -11.20 0.70 29.42
CA GLN A 230 -10.64 2.02 29.76
C GLN A 230 -9.86 2.66 28.60
N ARG A 231 -9.80 2.04 27.43
CA ARG A 231 -9.08 2.60 26.28
C ARG A 231 -9.73 3.91 25.85
N GLU A 232 -8.91 4.91 25.52
CA GLU A 232 -9.36 6.16 24.91
C GLU A 232 -9.35 5.96 23.39
N MET A 233 -10.52 5.93 22.77
CA MET A 233 -10.70 5.54 21.38
C MET A 233 -11.47 6.61 20.61
N ALA A 234 -11.11 6.86 19.36
CA ALA A 234 -11.87 7.72 18.47
C ALA A 234 -12.80 6.88 17.58
N PHE A 235 -12.21 6.14 16.63
CA PHE A 235 -12.94 5.24 15.73
C PHE A 235 -12.08 4.02 15.37
N ALA A 236 -12.76 2.95 14.99
CA ALA A 236 -12.18 1.72 14.49
C ALA A 236 -12.08 1.81 12.97
N LEU A 237 -10.86 1.79 12.44
CA LEU A 237 -10.57 1.84 11.02
C LEU A 237 -10.38 0.42 10.47
N SER A 238 -11.11 0.05 9.43
CA SER A 238 -10.94 -1.25 8.77
C SER A 238 -9.93 -1.20 7.63
N TRP A 239 -10.06 -0.20 6.75
CA TRP A 239 -9.12 0.01 5.65
C TRP A 239 -9.17 1.45 5.14
N VAL A 240 -8.13 1.79 4.40
CA VAL A 240 -8.01 3.04 3.65
C VAL A 240 -8.02 2.73 2.16
N ALA A 241 -8.79 3.47 1.39
CA ALA A 241 -8.65 3.52 -0.06
C ALA A 241 -8.05 4.86 -0.47
N LEU A 242 -7.09 4.83 -1.38
CA LEU A 242 -6.48 6.01 -1.97
C LEU A 242 -6.67 5.93 -3.48
N LYS A 243 -7.15 7.01 -4.08
CA LYS A 243 -7.34 7.12 -5.52
C LYS A 243 -6.67 8.38 -6.05
N THR A 244 -5.85 8.23 -7.07
CA THR A 244 -5.28 9.36 -7.81
C THR A 244 -6.37 10.02 -8.64
N MET A 245 -6.50 11.35 -8.51
CA MET A 245 -7.39 12.13 -9.35
C MET A 245 -6.66 12.51 -10.64
N SER A 246 -7.24 12.16 -11.78
CA SER A 246 -6.77 12.67 -13.08
C SER A 246 -7.38 14.05 -13.29
N ASP A 247 -6.52 15.04 -13.55
CA ASP A 247 -6.93 16.35 -14.06
C ASP A 247 -7.56 16.25 -15.46
#